data_AF-A0A549T0T7-F1
#
_entry.id   AF-A0A549T0T7-F1
#
_cell.length_a   1.000
_cell.length_b   1.000
_cell.length_c   1.000
_cell.angle_alpha   90.00
_cell.angle_beta   90.00
_cell.angle_gamma   90.00
#
_symmetry.space_group_name_H-M   'P 1'
#
loop_
_entity.id
_entity.type
_entity.pdbx_description
1 polymer ?
#
loop_
_entity_poly.entity_id
_entity_poly.type
_entity_poly.pdbx_seq_one_letter_code
_entity_poly.pdbx_strand_id
1 'polypeptide(L)' 'MNRTLISFLDSANQLLAIIITLGGAIAGGMSGHETAGVIIFAIVGGILGLIAASIVCGVLATLIEIERHLRAMRESTNP' A
#
# COMPACT_ATOMS: atom_id res chain seq x y z
N MET A 1 18.43 9.75 -4.00
CA MET A 1 17.65 9.41 -5.22
C MET A 1 17.15 10.68 -5.91
N ASN A 2 16.86 10.60 -7.21
CA ASN A 2 16.30 11.74 -7.96
C ASN A 2 14.84 11.99 -7.51
N ARG A 3 14.37 13.24 -7.53
CA ARG A 3 13.03 13.64 -7.05
C ARG A 3 11.90 12.82 -7.70
N THR A 4 12.15 12.36 -8.92
CA THR A 4 11.32 11.47 -9.72
C THR A 4 11.04 10.13 -9.06
N LEU A 5 12.02 9.55 -8.35
CA LEU A 5 11.89 8.21 -7.79
C LEU A 5 11.04 8.20 -6.51
N ILE A 6 11.12 9.27 -5.70
CA ILE A 6 10.24 9.47 -4.55
C ILE A 6 8.79 9.67 -5.01
N SER A 7 8.58 10.50 -6.03
CA SER A 7 7.23 10.71 -6.60
C SER A 7 6.67 9.44 -7.24
N PHE A 8 7.52 8.60 -7.83
CA PHE A 8 7.13 7.31 -8.37
C PHE A 8 6.75 6.33 -7.26
N LEU A 9 7.53 6.25 -6.18
CA LEU A 9 7.23 5.40 -5.03
C LEU A 9 5.90 5.79 -4.37
N ASP A 10 5.62 7.08 -4.23
CA ASP A 10 4.37 7.58 -3.67
C ASP A 10 3.15 7.21 -4.54
N SER A 11 3.29 7.40 -5.86
CA SER A 11 2.26 6.97 -6.82
C SER A 11 2.07 5.43 -6.83
N ALA A 12 3.17 4.68 -6.79
CA ALA A 12 3.14 3.22 -6.75
C ALA A 12 2.53 2.70 -5.43
N ASN A 13 2.77 3.39 -4.32
CA ASN A 13 2.19 3.09 -3.02
C ASN A 13 0.65 3.24 -3.05
N GLN A 14 0.16 4.34 -3.61
CA GLN A 14 -1.27 4.57 -3.75
C GLN A 14 -1.92 3.53 -4.68
N LEU A 15 -1.25 3.17 -5.77
CA LEU A 15 -1.71 2.13 -6.69
C LEU A 15 -1.75 0.75 -6.02
N LEU A 16 -0.71 0.39 -5.25
CA LEU A 16 -0.65 -0.85 -4.49
C LEU A 16 -1.78 -0.95 -3.47
N ALA A 17 -2.09 0.15 -2.78
CA ALA A 17 -3.20 0.18 -1.83
C ALA A 17 -4.53 -0.21 -2.49
N ILE A 18 -4.80 0.35 -3.67
CA ILE A 18 -6.02 0.04 -4.44
C ILE A 18 -6.02 -1.42 -4.87
N ILE A 19 -4.92 -1.92 -5.43
CA ILE A 19 -4.82 -3.30 -5.92
C ILE A 19 -5.02 -4.30 -4.79
N ILE A 20 -4.37 -4.10 -3.64
CA ILE A 20 -4.46 -5.02 -2.49
C ILE A 20 -5.89 -5.01 -1.92
N THR A 21 -6.50 -3.84 -1.78
CA THR A 21 -7.85 -3.72 -1.22
C THR A 21 -8.89 -4.34 -2.17
N LEU A 22 -8.80 -4.06 -3.47
CA LEU A 22 -9.69 -4.62 -4.48
C LEU A 22 -9.49 -6.13 -4.61
N GLY A 23 -8.25 -6.60 -4.59
CA GLY A 23 -7.90 -8.03 -4.61
C GLY A 23 -8.45 -8.77 -3.39
N GLY A 24 -8.36 -8.17 -2.20
CA GLY A 24 -8.95 -8.72 -0.97
C GLY A 24 -10.48 -8.85 -1.05
N ALA A 25 -11.16 -7.84 -1.59
CA ALA A 25 -12.61 -7.89 -1.79
C ALA A 25 -13.03 -8.96 -2.81
N ILE A 26 -12.30 -9.07 -3.93
CA ILE A 26 -12.55 -10.11 -4.95
C ILE A 26 -12.31 -11.50 -4.38
N ALA A 27 -11.17 -11.73 -3.70
CA ALA A 27 -10.85 -13.01 -3.09
C ALA A 27 -11.87 -13.42 -2.02
N GLY A 28 -12.33 -12.45 -1.22
CA GLY A 28 -13.42 -12.64 -0.27
C GLY A 28 -14.72 -13.03 -0.98
N GLY A 29 -15.13 -12.30 -2.01
CA GLY A 29 -16.33 -12.59 -2.79
C GLY A 29 -16.30 -13.98 -3.45
N MET A 30 -15.15 -14.39 -3.99
CA MET A 30 -14.95 -15.73 -4.56
C MET A 30 -15.08 -16.83 -3.49
N SER A 31 -14.51 -16.60 -2.31
CA SER A 31 -14.62 -17.55 -1.19
C SER A 31 -16.06 -17.69 -0.69
N GLY A 32 -16.85 -16.62 -0.80
CA GLY A 32 -18.25 -16.60 -0.46
C GLY A 32 -19.19 -17.04 -1.59
N HIS A 33 -18.71 -17.47 -2.76
CA HIS A 33 -19.58 -17.86 -3.89
C HIS A 33 -20.33 -19.17 -3.66
N GLU A 34 -19.75 -20.09 -2.89
CA GLU A 34 -20.37 -21.39 -2.60
C GLU A 34 -21.45 -21.33 -1.53
N THR A 35 -21.50 -20.24 -0.76
CA THR A 35 -22.54 -19.96 0.22
C THR A 35 -23.33 -18.74 -0.27
N ALA A 36 -24.61 -18.56 0.04
CA ALA A 36 -25.35 -17.36 -0.39
C ALA A 36 -24.84 -16.04 0.26
N GLY A 37 -23.61 -16.02 0.78
CA GLY A 37 -22.97 -14.95 1.55
C GLY A 37 -21.86 -14.19 0.81
N VAL A 38 -21.82 -14.20 -0.53
CA VAL A 38 -20.85 -13.48 -1.38
C VAL A 38 -20.56 -12.07 -0.86
N ILE A 39 -21.61 -11.31 -0.54
CA ILE A 39 -21.51 -9.92 -0.09
C ILE A 39 -20.78 -9.84 1.25
N ILE A 40 -21.09 -10.74 2.19
CA ILE A 40 -20.49 -10.75 3.53
C ILE A 40 -19.00 -11.09 3.43
N PHE A 41 -18.66 -12.14 2.69
CA PHE A 41 -17.26 -12.53 2.52
C PHE A 41 -16.47 -11.51 1.70
N ALA A 42 -17.07 -10.83 0.72
CA ALA A 42 -16.42 -9.72 0.01
C ALA A 42 -16.11 -8.54 0.94
N ILE A 43 -17.02 -8.20 1.87
CA ILE A 43 -16.77 -7.14 2.87
C ILE A 43 -15.64 -7.55 3.82
N VAL A 44 -15.67 -8.79 4.34
CA VAL A 44 -14.61 -9.30 5.24
C VAL A 44 -13.27 -9.34 4.52
N GLY A 45 -13.24 -9.83 3.28
CA GLY A 45 -12.04 -9.83 2.44
C GLY A 45 -11.53 -8.43 2.13
N GLY A 46 -12.44 -7.48 1.88
CA GLY A 46 -12.11 -6.06 1.68
C GLY A 46 -11.49 -5.42 2.93
N ILE A 47 -12.03 -5.71 4.13
CA ILE A 47 -11.47 -5.22 5.40
C ILE A 47 -10.08 -5.82 5.65
N LEU A 48 -9.91 -7.13 5.46
CA LEU A 48 -8.60 -7.78 5.60
C LEU A 48 -7.59 -7.25 4.57
N GLY A 49 -8.04 -7.02 3.33
CA GLY A 49 -7.26 -6.38 2.27
C GLY A 49 -6.84 -4.96 2.64
N LEU A 50 -7.73 -4.17 3.23
CA LEU A 50 -7.44 -2.81 3.71
C LEU A 50 -6.38 -2.83 4.83
N ILE A 51 -6.48 -3.75 5.79
CA ILE A 51 -5.49 -3.91 6.86
C ILE A 51 -4.12 -4.25 6.25
N ALA A 52 -4.06 -5.24 5.36
CA ALA A 52 -2.83 -5.60 4.67
C ALA A 52 -2.24 -4.42 3.86
N ALA A 53 -3.08 -3.69 3.12
CA ALA A 53 -2.68 -2.52 2.36
C ALA A 53 -2.09 -1.43 3.27
N SER A 54 -2.73 -1.15 4.42
CA SER A 54 -2.25 -0.14 5.36
C SER A 54 -0.85 -0.43 5.92
N ILE A 55 -0.55 -1.72 6.17
CA ILE A 55 0.77 -2.15 6.65
C ILE A 55 1.81 -1.90 5.55
N VAL A 56 1.52 -2.34 4.32
CA VAL A 56 2.43 -2.14 3.18
C VAL A 56 2.65 -0.65 2.92
N CYS A 57 1.59 0.15 2.98
CA CYS A 57 1.69 1.60 2.80
C CYS A 57 2.48 2.29 3.90
N GLY A 58 2.32 1.87 5.15
CA GLY A 58 3.09 2.40 6.27
C GLY A 58 4.58 2.11 6.13
N VAL A 59 4.95 0.91 5.68
CA VAL A 59 6.36 0.55 5.42
C VAL A 59 6.94 1.41 4.30
N LEU A 60 6.22 1.57 3.18
CA LEU A 60 6.68 2.39 2.06
C LEU A 60 6.84 3.87 2.45
N ALA A 61 5.89 4.43 3.20
CA ALA A 61 5.98 5.80 3.71
C ALA A 61 7.22 5.98 4.60
N THR A 62 7.50 5.01 5.48
CA THR A 62 8.67 5.02 6.36
C THR A 62 9.97 5.01 5.56
N LEU A 63 10.05 4.18 4.49
CA LEU A 63 11.23 4.14 3.61
C LEU A 63 11.45 5.47 2.89
N ILE A 64 10.39 6.09 2.37
CA ILE A 64 10.46 7.41 1.73
C ILE A 64 10.98 8.48 2.71
N GLU A 65 10.53 8.44 3.97
CA GLU A 65 10.96 9.38 5.00
C GLU A 65 12.44 9.19 5.37
N ILE A 66 12.89 7.94 5.55
CA ILE A 66 14.30 7.61 5.79
C ILE A 66 15.19 8.15 4.66
N GLU A 67 14.81 7.94 3.40
CA GLU A 67 15.57 8.45 2.27
C GLU A 67 15.63 9.98 2.24
N ARG A 68 14.52 10.64 2.57
CA ARG A 68 14.47 12.11 2.65
C ARG A 68 15.43 12.64 3.72
N HIS A 69 15.50 11.97 4.88
CA HIS A 69 16.45 12.30 5.94
C HIS A 69 17.91 12.08 5.50
N LEU A 70 18.22 10.94 4.88
CA LEU A 70 19.55 10.65 4.35
C LEU A 70 20.01 11.68 3.31
N ARG A 71 19.09 12.15 2.47
CA ARG A 71 19.39 13.19 1.47
C ARG A 71 19.70 14.53 2.12
N ALA A 72 18.91 14.93 3.12
CA ALA A 72 19.16 16.16 3.88
C ALA A 72 20.52 16.14 4.58
N MET A 73 20.90 15.01 5.20
CA MET A 73 22.23 14.86 5.81
C MET A 73 23.35 14.97 4.77
N ARG A 74 23.20 14.32 3.62
CA ARG A 74 24.20 14.37 2.54
C ARG A 74 24.40 15.78 1.98
N GLU A 75 23.32 16.55 1.80
CA GLU A 75 23.38 17.94 1.36
C GLU A 75 24.02 18.85 2.43
N SER A 76 23.85 18.56 3.72
CA SER A 76 24.50 19.33 4.79
C SER A 76 25.99 19.02 5.00
N THR A 77 26.46 17.84 4.57
CA THR A 77 27.84 17.40 4.76
C THR A 77 28.80 17.82 3.64
N ASN A 78 28.32 18.09 2.42
CA ASN A 78 29.12 18.63 1.32
C ASN A 78 28.51 19.96 0.84
N PRO A 79 28.95 21.12 1.37
CA PRO A 79 28.53 22.43 0.87
C PRO A 79 29.05 22.71 -0.54
#